data_AF-A0A951TWM6-F1
#
_entry.id   AF-A0A951TWM6-F1
#
_cell.length_a   1.000
_cell.length_b   1.000
_cell.length_c   1.000
_cell.angle_alpha   90.00
_cell.angle_beta   90.00
_cell.angle_gamma   90.00
#
_symmetry.space_group_name_H-M   'P 1'
#
loop_
_entity.id
_entity.type
_entity.pdbx_description
1 polymer ?
#
loop_
_entity_poly.entity_id
_entity_poly.type
_entity_poly.pdbx_seq_one_letter_code
_entity_poly.pdbx_strand_id
1 'polypeptide(L)'
;MMKQISRLVAALVLVALVSPVTALASTGGRDCDDNALVYCGAYTQSELNTKIAQGDTKNSAADLQAIYSSRGMTTAAINATVDGTVSQDGRVFVNGHVVATDAKSDGRHKQPTGSVADGSLWLTPTQDSFLSTSIQAFVYMKSGVFQWAILKSCGNTVVATPPTTPTPTPTATPTPKPTPTLTPATTVTPTPTPVAPTPTPTPTPTPTPLPSTGPEAPIAGVMGLTGIGYAARSYYASRNKLRNALRKIVDK
;
A
#
# COMPACT_ATOMS: atom_id res chain seq x y z
N MET A 1 -0.29 41.95 -67.15
CA MET A 1 0.16 42.76 -66.00
C MET A 1 0.34 41.85 -64.79
N MET A 2 1.56 41.79 -64.26
CA MET A 2 2.00 40.99 -63.10
C MET A 2 1.25 41.34 -61.80
N LYS A 3 1.06 40.34 -60.93
CA LYS A 3 0.94 40.32 -59.44
C LYS A 3 0.14 39.04 -59.09
N GLN A 4 0.46 38.18 -58.13
CA GLN A 4 1.41 38.19 -57.03
C GLN A 4 1.65 36.73 -56.60
N ILE A 5 2.85 36.45 -56.12
CA ILE A 5 3.25 35.23 -55.43
C ILE A 5 2.61 35.26 -54.04
N SER A 6 1.90 34.20 -53.63
CA SER A 6 1.57 33.99 -52.22
C SER A 6 1.90 32.54 -51.84
N ARG A 7 2.88 32.40 -50.95
CA ARG A 7 3.37 31.14 -50.40
C ARG A 7 2.40 30.68 -49.31
N LEU A 8 1.78 29.52 -49.49
CA LEU A 8 1.06 28.81 -48.42
C LEU A 8 1.98 27.70 -47.89
N VAL A 9 2.61 27.96 -46.74
CA VAL A 9 3.23 26.92 -45.91
C VAL A 9 2.14 26.48 -44.93
N ALA A 10 1.59 25.29 -45.16
CA ALA A 10 0.66 24.66 -44.23
C ALA A 10 1.45 24.15 -43.02
N ALA A 11 1.36 24.84 -41.89
CA ALA A 11 1.82 24.33 -40.61
C ALA A 11 0.79 23.32 -40.08
N LEU A 12 1.10 22.04 -40.21
CA LEU A 12 0.33 20.95 -39.63
C LEU A 12 0.54 20.94 -38.11
N VAL A 13 -0.36 21.56 -37.36
CA VAL A 13 -0.36 21.48 -35.89
C VAL A 13 -0.88 20.11 -35.49
N LEU A 14 0.03 19.22 -35.12
CA LEU A 14 -0.29 17.92 -34.52
C LEU A 14 -0.75 18.16 -33.08
N VAL A 15 -2.06 18.28 -32.85
CA VAL A 15 -2.64 18.27 -31.50
C VAL A 15 -2.54 16.85 -30.98
N ALA A 16 -1.54 16.59 -30.14
CA ALA A 16 -1.44 15.35 -29.38
C ALA A 16 -2.60 15.33 -28.37
N LEU A 17 -3.64 14.54 -28.70
CA LEU A 17 -4.70 14.17 -27.76
C LEU A 17 -4.05 13.35 -26.63
N VAL A 18 -3.71 14.03 -25.55
CA VAL A 18 -3.41 13.37 -24.28
C VAL A 18 -4.76 12.87 -23.76
N SER A 19 -5.10 11.61 -24.07
CA SER A 19 -6.25 10.96 -23.46
C SER A 19 -6.06 11.02 -21.95
N PRO A 20 -7.00 11.58 -21.17
CA PRO A 20 -6.95 11.43 -19.73
C PRO A 20 -7.03 9.92 -19.46
N VAL A 21 -6.03 9.40 -18.75
CA VAL A 21 -6.10 8.08 -18.13
C VAL A 21 -7.36 8.14 -17.26
N THR A 22 -8.44 7.54 -17.74
CA THR A 22 -9.65 7.37 -16.96
C THR A 22 -9.25 6.51 -15.78
N ALA A 23 -9.10 7.14 -14.61
CA ALA A 23 -9.08 6.43 -13.35
C ALA A 23 -10.32 5.54 -13.37
N LEU A 24 -10.10 4.22 -13.38
CA LEU A 24 -11.18 3.26 -13.22
C LEU A 24 -11.86 3.60 -11.90
N ALA A 25 -13.05 4.22 -12.00
CA ALA A 25 -13.96 4.34 -10.88
C ALA A 25 -14.29 2.90 -10.46
N SER A 26 -13.61 2.43 -9.43
CA SER A 26 -13.84 1.14 -8.83
C SER A 26 -15.26 1.13 -8.28
N THR A 27 -16.06 0.20 -8.79
CA THR A 27 -17.44 -0.04 -8.41
C THR A 27 -17.48 -0.72 -7.04
N GLY A 28 -17.10 -0.02 -5.99
CA GLY A 28 -17.67 -0.29 -4.67
C GLY A 28 -19.16 0.04 -4.75
N GLY A 29 -20.02 -0.83 -4.20
CA GLY A 29 -21.43 -0.48 -4.04
C GLY A 29 -21.55 0.76 -3.14
N ARG A 30 -22.47 1.67 -3.45
CA ARG A 30 -22.83 2.76 -2.53
C ARG A 30 -23.57 2.14 -1.34
N ASP A 31 -23.20 2.57 -0.14
CA ASP A 31 -23.84 2.14 1.09
C ASP A 31 -24.79 3.25 1.56
N CYS A 32 -26.07 2.94 1.41
CA CYS A 32 -27.19 3.84 1.65
C CYS A 32 -27.99 3.39 2.88
N ASP A 33 -27.38 2.69 3.83
CA ASP A 33 -28.07 2.32 5.05
C ASP A 33 -28.20 3.51 6.04
N ASP A 34 -28.77 3.27 7.21
CA ASP A 34 -28.85 4.27 8.27
C ASP A 34 -27.54 4.42 9.07
N ASN A 35 -26.60 3.48 8.93
CA ASN A 35 -25.30 3.52 9.60
C ASN A 35 -24.31 4.45 8.88
N ALA A 36 -24.48 4.66 7.58
CA ALA A 36 -23.69 5.56 6.77
C ALA A 36 -23.71 7.01 7.29
N LEU A 37 -22.53 7.59 7.50
CA LEU A 37 -22.40 9.01 7.85
C LEU A 37 -22.83 9.88 6.67
N VAL A 38 -22.38 9.54 5.47
CA VAL A 38 -22.83 10.15 4.21
C VAL A 38 -23.67 9.13 3.47
N TYR A 39 -24.96 9.42 3.32
CA TYR A 39 -25.91 8.56 2.64
C TYR A 39 -25.47 8.27 1.21
N CYS A 40 -25.32 6.98 0.89
CA CYS A 40 -24.77 6.48 -0.37
C CYS A 40 -23.32 6.89 -0.65
N GLY A 41 -22.59 7.36 0.36
CA GLY A 41 -21.18 7.75 0.27
C GLY A 41 -20.87 8.82 -0.77
N ALA A 42 -19.60 8.88 -1.15
CA ALA A 42 -19.05 9.74 -2.18
C ALA A 42 -17.76 9.15 -2.76
N TYR A 43 -17.64 9.12 -4.09
CA TYR A 43 -16.48 8.49 -4.77
C TYR A 43 -15.45 9.50 -5.28
N THR A 44 -15.75 10.80 -5.19
CA THR A 44 -14.82 11.89 -5.46
C THR A 44 -14.76 12.88 -4.29
N GLN A 45 -13.63 13.58 -4.09
CA GLN A 45 -13.54 14.62 -3.05
C GLN A 45 -14.57 15.74 -3.29
N SER A 46 -14.84 16.08 -4.54
CA SER A 46 -15.85 17.09 -4.90
C SER A 46 -17.25 16.69 -4.47
N GLU A 47 -17.65 15.43 -4.70
CA GLU A 47 -18.93 14.90 -4.26
C GLU A 47 -19.02 14.91 -2.73
N LEU A 48 -17.96 14.45 -2.05
CA LEU A 48 -17.92 14.42 -0.58
C LEU A 48 -18.07 15.84 0.00
N ASN A 49 -17.29 16.80 -0.49
CA ASN A 49 -17.37 18.19 -0.05
C ASN A 49 -18.74 18.81 -0.33
N THR A 50 -19.35 18.50 -1.48
CA THR A 50 -20.70 18.99 -1.81
C THR A 50 -21.71 18.47 -0.80
N LYS A 51 -21.67 17.17 -0.50
CA LYS A 51 -22.55 16.54 0.49
C LYS A 51 -22.33 17.11 1.89
N ILE A 52 -21.09 17.32 2.32
CA ILE A 52 -20.80 17.96 3.62
C ILE A 52 -21.34 19.40 3.64
N ALA A 53 -21.18 20.16 2.56
CA ALA A 53 -21.61 21.56 2.50
C ALA A 53 -23.15 21.72 2.44
N GLN A 54 -23.85 20.79 1.78
CA GLN A 54 -25.26 20.96 1.41
C GLN A 54 -26.21 19.93 2.03
N GLY A 55 -25.70 18.87 2.64
CA GLY A 55 -26.46 17.67 3.01
C GLY A 55 -26.49 16.64 1.88
N ASP A 56 -26.99 15.43 2.18
CA ASP A 56 -26.96 14.28 1.26
C ASP A 56 -28.33 13.67 1.00
N THR A 57 -29.40 14.49 1.12
CA THR A 57 -30.83 14.13 1.08
C THR A 57 -31.38 13.42 2.31
N LYS A 58 -30.53 12.82 3.15
CA LYS A 58 -30.93 12.15 4.41
C LYS A 58 -30.41 12.87 5.65
N ASN A 59 -29.16 13.30 5.59
CA ASN A 59 -28.46 14.00 6.64
C ASN A 59 -28.32 15.48 6.26
N SER A 60 -28.55 16.36 7.24
CA SER A 60 -28.44 17.80 7.05
C SER A 60 -26.97 18.23 6.90
N ALA A 61 -26.73 19.36 6.25
CA ALA A 61 -25.39 19.96 6.17
C ALA A 61 -24.79 20.21 7.55
N ALA A 62 -25.59 20.69 8.51
CA ALA A 62 -25.13 20.98 9.87
C ALA A 62 -24.63 19.72 10.59
N ASP A 63 -25.35 18.60 10.44
CA ASP A 63 -24.96 17.30 11.00
C ASP A 63 -23.64 16.79 10.40
N LEU A 64 -23.52 16.77 9.07
CA LEU A 64 -22.31 16.33 8.39
C LEU A 64 -21.12 17.25 8.75
N GLN A 65 -21.31 18.56 8.73
CA GLN A 65 -20.27 19.52 9.11
C GLN A 65 -19.81 19.31 10.54
N ALA A 66 -20.71 19.08 11.50
CA ALA A 66 -20.36 18.82 12.88
C ALA A 66 -19.50 17.54 13.03
N ILE A 67 -19.88 16.47 12.33
CA ILE A 67 -19.17 15.17 12.35
C ILE A 67 -17.73 15.31 11.80
N TYR A 68 -17.57 15.92 10.63
CA TYR A 68 -16.26 16.02 9.98
C TYR A 68 -15.36 17.07 10.63
N SER A 69 -15.92 18.22 11.05
CA SER A 69 -15.13 19.28 11.71
C SER A 69 -14.63 18.87 13.09
N SER A 70 -15.43 18.13 13.87
CA SER A 70 -15.00 17.59 15.18
C SER A 70 -13.83 16.61 15.07
N ARG A 71 -13.64 15.99 13.89
CA ARG A 71 -12.52 15.09 13.57
C ARG A 71 -11.36 15.78 12.85
N GLY A 72 -11.39 17.11 12.73
CA GLY A 72 -10.35 17.88 12.04
C GLY A 72 -10.32 17.68 10.51
N MET A 73 -11.39 17.15 9.91
CA MET A 73 -11.48 16.86 8.48
C MET A 73 -11.99 18.08 7.71
N THR A 74 -11.11 19.08 7.55
CA THR A 74 -11.42 20.29 6.78
C THR A 74 -11.55 20.00 5.28
N THR A 75 -12.26 20.84 4.53
CA THR A 75 -12.33 20.76 3.06
C THR A 75 -10.94 20.73 2.41
N ALA A 76 -9.99 21.51 2.93
CA ALA A 76 -8.61 21.52 2.44
C ALA A 76 -7.91 20.17 2.67
N ALA A 77 -8.10 19.56 3.85
CA ALA A 77 -7.53 18.26 4.17
C ALA A 77 -8.19 17.15 3.33
N ILE A 78 -9.51 17.20 3.12
CA ILE A 78 -10.24 16.30 2.22
C ILE A 78 -9.70 16.42 0.79
N ASN A 79 -9.50 17.63 0.27
CA ASN A 79 -8.94 17.83 -1.07
C ASN A 79 -7.50 17.34 -1.22
N ALA A 80 -6.76 17.21 -0.11
CA ALA A 80 -5.40 16.69 -0.09
C ALA A 80 -5.32 15.17 0.16
N THR A 81 -6.46 14.47 0.32
CA THR A 81 -6.44 13.02 0.48
C THR A 81 -5.98 12.32 -0.79
N VAL A 82 -5.33 11.18 -0.61
CA VAL A 82 -5.02 10.24 -1.67
C VAL A 82 -6.00 9.07 -1.65
N ASP A 83 -6.14 8.38 -2.77
CA ASP A 83 -6.91 7.16 -2.82
C ASP A 83 -6.19 6.02 -2.11
N GLY A 84 -6.95 5.29 -1.28
CA GLY A 84 -6.48 4.13 -0.56
C GLY A 84 -7.60 3.14 -0.28
N THR A 85 -7.30 2.19 0.60
CA THR A 85 -8.23 1.12 0.96
C THR A 85 -8.10 0.84 2.45
N VAL A 86 -9.22 0.63 3.14
CA VAL A 86 -9.25 0.12 4.52
C VAL A 86 -9.73 -1.33 4.46
N SER A 87 -8.98 -2.25 5.04
CA SER A 87 -9.34 -3.66 5.08
C SER A 87 -10.10 -4.03 6.35
N GLN A 88 -10.88 -5.10 6.26
CA GLN A 88 -11.63 -5.67 7.39
C GLN A 88 -10.69 -6.05 8.54
N ASP A 89 -9.49 -6.54 8.25
CA ASP A 89 -8.48 -6.90 9.26
C ASP A 89 -7.75 -5.69 9.89
N GLY A 90 -8.24 -4.47 9.67
CA GLY A 90 -7.79 -3.28 10.39
C GLY A 90 -6.61 -2.55 9.77
N ARG A 91 -6.20 -2.90 8.55
CA ARG A 91 -5.07 -2.24 7.87
C ARG A 91 -5.57 -1.15 6.91
N VAL A 92 -4.82 -0.07 6.83
CA VAL A 92 -5.03 1.01 5.86
C VAL A 92 -3.91 0.96 4.82
N PHE A 93 -4.28 0.99 3.55
CA PHE A 93 -3.37 0.90 2.42
C PHE A 93 -3.39 2.15 1.57
N VAL A 94 -2.22 2.62 1.16
CA VAL A 94 -2.02 3.64 0.12
C VAL A 94 -0.96 3.11 -0.83
N ASN A 95 -1.23 3.11 -2.14
CA ASN A 95 -0.33 2.59 -3.17
C ASN A 95 0.19 1.16 -2.88
N GLY A 96 -0.64 0.30 -2.28
CA GLY A 96 -0.28 -1.08 -1.92
C GLY A 96 0.55 -1.23 -0.64
N HIS A 97 0.93 -0.13 0.03
CA HIS A 97 1.67 -0.17 1.29
C HIS A 97 0.74 0.08 2.48
N VAL A 98 0.98 -0.65 3.59
CA VAL A 98 0.28 -0.42 4.86
C VAL A 98 0.78 0.88 5.47
N VAL A 99 -0.12 1.85 5.68
CA VAL A 99 0.17 3.15 6.29
C VAL A 99 -0.38 3.29 7.70
N ALA A 100 -1.28 2.40 8.13
CA ALA A 100 -1.78 2.29 9.50
C ALA A 100 -2.42 0.92 9.77
N THR A 101 -2.56 0.57 11.04
CA THR A 101 -3.18 -0.67 11.55
C THR A 101 -4.26 -0.35 12.60
N ASP A 102 -4.94 -1.38 13.13
CA ASP A 102 -5.96 -1.24 14.18
C ASP A 102 -7.12 -0.29 13.83
N ALA A 103 -7.48 -0.27 12.55
CA ALA A 103 -8.50 0.63 12.02
C ALA A 103 -9.87 0.37 12.68
N LYS A 104 -10.55 1.47 12.98
CA LYS A 104 -11.93 1.51 13.48
C LYS A 104 -12.69 2.55 12.66
N SER A 105 -13.91 2.23 12.29
CA SER A 105 -14.81 3.11 11.55
C SER A 105 -15.91 3.63 12.45
N ASP A 106 -16.21 4.91 12.35
CA ASP A 106 -17.43 5.49 12.89
C ASP A 106 -18.66 4.97 12.15
N GLY A 107 -19.82 5.04 12.80
CA GLY A 107 -21.12 4.79 12.20
C GLY A 107 -22.22 5.39 13.07
N ARG A 108 -23.40 5.64 12.49
CA ARG A 108 -24.54 6.16 13.25
C ARG A 108 -25.18 5.10 14.15
N HIS A 109 -24.99 3.82 13.83
CA HIS A 109 -25.59 2.70 14.54
C HIS A 109 -24.56 1.86 15.28
N LYS A 110 -24.94 1.46 16.50
CA LYS A 110 -24.16 0.52 17.31
C LYS A 110 -24.15 -0.86 16.64
N GLN A 111 -22.97 -1.42 16.43
CA GLN A 111 -22.80 -2.79 15.96
C GLN A 111 -22.96 -3.77 17.13
N PRO A 112 -23.31 -5.04 16.85
CA PRO A 112 -23.51 -6.05 17.89
C PRO A 112 -22.27 -6.26 18.77
N THR A 113 -21.07 -6.08 18.20
CA THR A 113 -19.78 -6.28 18.85
C THR A 113 -18.84 -5.10 18.60
N GLY A 114 -17.91 -4.87 19.53
CA GLY A 114 -16.78 -3.95 19.35
C GLY A 114 -17.10 -2.45 19.37
N SER A 115 -18.36 -2.03 19.24
CA SER A 115 -18.72 -0.61 19.25
C SER A 115 -18.50 0.07 20.59
N VAL A 116 -17.78 1.19 20.54
CA VAL A 116 -17.60 2.13 21.64
C VAL A 116 -18.27 3.45 21.26
N ALA A 117 -18.92 4.12 22.22
CA ALA A 117 -19.53 5.42 21.97
C ALA A 117 -18.45 6.47 21.67
N ASP A 118 -18.66 7.26 20.62
CA ASP A 118 -17.79 8.36 20.19
C ASP A 118 -18.64 9.59 19.87
N GLY A 119 -18.94 10.38 20.90
CA GLY A 119 -19.92 11.47 20.82
C GLY A 119 -21.31 10.94 20.50
N SER A 120 -21.88 11.38 19.37
CA SER A 120 -23.17 10.88 18.85
C SER A 120 -23.04 9.64 17.96
N LEU A 121 -21.81 9.16 17.72
CA LEU A 121 -21.51 8.05 16.82
C LEU A 121 -21.00 6.83 17.58
N TRP A 122 -20.82 5.74 16.85
CA TRP A 122 -20.30 4.47 17.36
C TRP A 122 -19.04 4.09 16.61
N LEU A 123 -17.90 4.15 17.30
CA LEU A 123 -16.62 3.75 16.78
C LEU A 123 -16.47 2.23 16.91
N THR A 124 -16.28 1.55 15.79
CA THR A 124 -16.29 0.08 15.74
C THR A 124 -15.07 -0.45 15.00
N PRO A 125 -14.37 -1.49 15.50
CA PRO A 125 -13.32 -2.17 14.75
C PRO A 125 -13.80 -2.61 13.36
N THR A 126 -12.97 -2.45 12.33
CA THR A 126 -13.34 -2.80 10.95
C THR A 126 -13.71 -4.26 10.78
N GLN A 127 -13.16 -5.14 11.62
CA GLN A 127 -13.49 -6.57 11.64
C GLN A 127 -14.96 -6.84 12.02
N ASP A 128 -15.56 -5.95 12.81
CA ASP A 128 -16.94 -6.04 13.30
C ASP A 128 -17.90 -5.22 12.42
N SER A 129 -17.42 -4.13 11.79
CA SER A 129 -18.26 -3.23 11.00
C SER A 129 -18.26 -3.50 9.49
N PHE A 130 -17.26 -4.19 8.94
CA PHE A 130 -17.17 -4.40 7.49
C PHE A 130 -17.74 -5.76 7.09
N LEU A 131 -18.66 -5.75 6.12
CA LEU A 131 -19.14 -6.96 5.45
C LEU A 131 -18.23 -7.38 4.28
N SER A 132 -17.44 -6.43 3.76
CA SER A 132 -16.48 -6.65 2.68
C SER A 132 -15.07 -6.78 3.23
N THR A 133 -14.21 -7.55 2.57
CA THR A 133 -12.80 -7.72 2.98
C THR A 133 -12.02 -6.41 2.94
N SER A 134 -12.46 -5.44 2.15
CA SER A 134 -11.93 -4.08 2.12
C SER A 134 -12.89 -3.09 1.48
N ILE A 135 -12.72 -1.82 1.82
CA ILE A 135 -13.52 -0.69 1.32
C ILE A 135 -12.57 0.41 0.86
N GLN A 136 -12.85 1.01 -0.30
CA GLN A 136 -12.07 2.14 -0.79
C GLN A 136 -12.23 3.35 0.12
N ALA A 137 -11.17 4.13 0.28
CA ALA A 137 -11.18 5.28 1.15
C ALA A 137 -10.41 6.47 0.57
N PHE A 138 -10.81 7.66 1.00
CA PHE A 138 -9.96 8.85 0.97
C PHE A 138 -9.05 8.78 2.19
N VAL A 139 -7.74 8.74 2.00
CA VAL A 139 -6.75 8.65 3.08
C VAL A 139 -6.01 9.96 3.19
N TYR A 140 -6.05 10.58 4.38
CA TYR A 140 -5.27 11.78 4.65
C TYR A 140 -3.95 11.43 5.33
N MET A 141 -2.86 11.81 4.67
CA MET A 141 -1.49 11.66 5.15
C MET A 141 -0.92 13.06 5.42
N LYS A 142 -0.23 13.22 6.55
CA LYS A 142 0.49 14.46 6.87
C LYS A 142 1.93 14.12 7.20
N SER A 143 2.86 14.71 6.45
CA SER A 143 4.31 14.47 6.61
C SER A 143 4.69 12.98 6.58
N GLY A 144 4.04 12.18 5.72
CA GLY A 144 4.27 10.74 5.60
C GLY A 144 3.58 9.88 6.66
N VAL A 145 2.82 10.48 7.59
CA VAL A 145 2.14 9.78 8.68
C VAL A 145 0.63 9.77 8.41
N PHE A 146 0.00 8.61 8.58
CA PHE A 146 -1.46 8.48 8.53
C PHE A 146 -2.12 9.36 9.59
N GLN A 147 -3.21 10.04 9.24
CA GLN A 147 -3.99 10.85 10.17
C GLN A 147 -5.40 10.29 10.36
N TRP A 148 -6.10 10.05 9.25
CA TRP A 148 -7.45 9.50 9.22
C TRP A 148 -7.80 9.04 7.80
N ALA A 149 -8.91 8.31 7.65
CA ALA A 149 -9.50 8.04 6.34
C ALA A 149 -11.02 8.23 6.35
N ILE A 150 -11.64 8.27 5.17
CA ILE A 150 -13.09 8.36 4.95
C ILE A 150 -13.47 7.28 3.93
N LEU A 151 -14.35 6.36 4.31
CA LEU A 151 -14.82 5.30 3.43
C LEU A 151 -15.67 5.87 2.29
N LYS A 152 -15.33 5.55 1.04
CA LYS A 152 -16.03 6.10 -0.13
C LYS A 152 -17.48 5.63 -0.24
N SER A 153 -17.78 4.41 0.19
CA SER A 153 -19.11 3.82 0.05
C SER A 153 -20.17 4.43 0.98
N CYS A 154 -19.78 4.86 2.19
CA CYS A 154 -20.70 5.30 3.26
C CYS A 154 -20.31 6.64 3.92
N GLY A 155 -19.16 7.23 3.56
CA GLY A 155 -18.62 8.43 4.21
C GLY A 155 -18.14 8.21 5.64
N ASN A 156 -18.16 6.99 6.17
CA ASN A 156 -17.75 6.73 7.54
C ASN A 156 -16.28 7.11 7.73
N THR A 157 -16.01 7.85 8.80
CA THR A 157 -14.66 8.25 9.18
C THR A 157 -13.93 7.09 9.82
N VAL A 158 -12.62 7.03 9.61
CA VAL A 158 -11.75 5.95 10.09
C VAL A 158 -10.57 6.53 10.83
N VAL A 159 -10.36 6.01 12.04
CA VAL A 159 -9.14 6.21 12.83
C VAL A 159 -8.36 4.90 12.85
N ALA A 160 -7.04 5.00 12.89
CA ALA A 160 -6.12 3.86 12.87
C ALA A 160 -4.79 4.29 13.49
N THR A 161 -3.96 3.33 13.86
CA THR A 161 -2.64 3.52 14.45
C THR A 161 -1.58 3.58 13.35
N PRO A 162 -0.90 4.72 13.12
CA PRO A 162 0.23 4.78 12.21
C PRO A 162 1.40 3.90 12.71
N PRO A 163 2.22 3.33 11.83
CA PRO A 163 3.42 2.62 12.25
C PRO A 163 4.35 3.56 13.01
N THR A 164 4.91 3.10 14.13
CA THR A 164 5.95 3.85 14.84
C THR A 164 7.15 3.99 13.93
N THR A 165 7.47 5.22 13.50
CA THR A 165 8.74 5.46 12.82
C THR A 165 9.87 5.07 13.79
N PRO A 166 10.78 4.15 13.44
CA PRO A 166 11.89 3.84 14.32
C PRO A 166 12.68 5.13 14.54
N THR A 167 12.84 5.54 15.81
CA THR A 167 13.76 6.61 16.17
C THR A 167 15.12 6.21 15.61
N PRO A 168 15.81 7.06 14.82
CA PRO A 168 17.13 6.72 14.34
C PRO A 168 18.01 6.40 15.55
N THR A 169 18.44 5.15 15.68
CA THR A 169 19.43 4.77 16.68
C THR A 169 20.64 5.66 16.43
N PRO A 170 21.14 6.43 17.42
CA PRO A 170 22.29 7.29 17.20
C PRO A 170 23.42 6.45 16.63
N THR A 171 23.82 6.76 15.39
CA THR A 171 24.94 6.11 14.73
C THR A 171 26.15 6.32 15.64
N ALA A 172 26.73 5.23 16.15
CA ALA A 172 27.93 5.31 16.97
C ALA A 172 28.95 6.17 16.21
N THR A 173 29.33 7.31 16.80
CA THR A 173 30.34 8.19 16.23
C THR A 173 31.57 7.33 15.98
N PRO A 174 32.11 7.28 14.74
CA PRO A 174 33.27 6.45 14.45
C PRO A 174 34.38 6.85 15.42
N THR A 175 34.79 5.90 16.26
CA THR A 175 35.93 6.08 17.15
C THR A 175 37.12 6.45 16.26
N PRO A 176 37.84 7.56 16.54
CA PRO A 176 38.97 7.96 15.70
C PRO A 176 39.94 6.79 15.57
N LYS A 177 40.21 6.40 14.32
CA LYS A 177 41.14 5.33 13.99
C LYS A 177 42.49 5.67 14.64
N PRO A 178 43.11 4.76 15.41
CA PRO A 178 44.42 5.01 15.97
C PRO A 178 45.40 5.36 14.84
N THR A 179 46.08 6.49 15.00
CA THR A 179 47.12 6.96 14.10
C THR A 179 48.22 5.88 14.04
N PRO A 180 48.66 5.42 12.86
CA PRO A 180 49.69 4.39 12.79
C PRO A 180 50.99 4.95 13.39
N THR A 181 51.40 4.39 14.52
CA THR A 181 52.71 4.62 15.11
C THR A 181 53.76 4.02 14.19
N LEU A 182 54.77 4.81 13.83
CA LEU A 182 55.88 4.36 12.97
C LEU A 182 56.63 3.20 13.64
N THR A 183 56.44 1.99 13.13
CA THR A 183 57.16 0.79 13.57
C THR A 183 58.63 0.88 13.11
N PRO A 184 59.63 0.74 14.02
CA PRO A 184 61.03 0.72 13.62
C PRO A 184 61.36 -0.49 12.74
N ALA A 185 62.21 -0.25 11.74
CA ALA A 185 62.61 -1.22 10.72
C ALA A 185 63.28 -2.45 11.35
N THR A 186 62.67 -3.63 11.13
CA THR A 186 63.28 -4.92 11.47
C THR A 186 64.12 -5.43 10.31
N THR A 187 65.36 -5.75 10.64
CA THR A 187 66.41 -6.37 9.84
C THR A 187 65.94 -7.70 9.22
N VAL A 188 66.33 -7.89 7.96
CA VAL A 188 66.05 -9.06 7.12
C VAL A 188 66.69 -10.32 7.72
N THR A 189 65.93 -11.41 7.85
CA THR A 189 66.41 -12.74 8.27
C THR A 189 65.94 -13.77 7.22
N PRO A 190 66.76 -14.78 6.85
CA PRO A 190 66.59 -15.53 5.60
C PRO A 190 65.36 -16.43 5.51
N THR A 191 64.94 -16.55 4.26
CA THR A 191 63.78 -17.25 3.68
C THR A 191 63.73 -18.76 4.01
N PRO A 192 62.62 -19.27 4.55
CA PRO A 192 62.38 -20.72 4.59
C PRO A 192 61.87 -21.28 3.26
N THR A 193 62.32 -22.50 2.99
CA THR A 193 62.08 -23.38 1.85
C THR A 193 60.58 -23.61 1.56
N PRO A 194 60.14 -23.65 0.27
CA PRO A 194 58.74 -23.83 -0.08
C PRO A 194 58.20 -25.21 0.31
N VAL A 195 57.09 -25.22 1.05
CA VAL A 195 56.30 -26.42 1.34
C VAL A 195 55.23 -26.61 0.26
N ALA A 196 55.03 -27.86 -0.14
CA ALA A 196 54.12 -28.29 -1.20
C ALA A 196 52.66 -27.83 -0.99
N PRO A 197 51.93 -27.48 -2.07
CA PRO A 197 50.56 -27.02 -1.97
C PRO A 197 49.63 -28.15 -1.52
N THR A 198 48.84 -27.85 -0.48
CA THR A 198 47.75 -28.69 0.02
C THR A 198 46.59 -28.66 -1.00
N PRO A 199 45.92 -29.80 -1.30
CA PRO A 199 44.84 -29.83 -2.28
C PRO A 199 43.67 -28.94 -1.86
N THR A 200 43.26 -28.07 -2.78
CA THR A 200 42.13 -27.16 -2.68
C THR A 200 40.82 -27.94 -2.46
N PRO A 201 39.98 -27.59 -1.46
CA PRO A 201 38.68 -28.23 -1.31
C PRO A 201 37.81 -27.92 -2.54
N THR A 202 37.18 -28.98 -3.03
CA THR A 202 36.24 -29.00 -4.15
C THR A 202 35.11 -27.99 -3.91
N PRO A 203 34.72 -27.17 -4.92
CA PRO A 203 33.63 -26.22 -4.76
C PRO A 203 32.34 -26.96 -4.36
N THR A 204 31.75 -26.50 -3.26
CA THR A 204 30.43 -26.95 -2.81
C THR A 204 29.40 -26.61 -3.89
N PRO A 205 28.51 -27.53 -4.29
CA PRO A 205 27.56 -27.28 -5.36
C PRO A 205 26.66 -26.09 -5.01
N THR A 206 26.68 -25.09 -5.87
CA THR A 206 25.79 -23.93 -5.83
C THR A 206 24.34 -24.42 -5.83
N PRO A 207 23.48 -23.98 -4.90
CA PRO A 207 22.10 -24.38 -4.86
C PRO A 207 21.40 -24.00 -6.17
N THR A 208 20.72 -24.97 -6.78
CA THR A 208 19.92 -24.76 -7.98
C THR A 208 18.83 -23.73 -7.67
N PRO A 209 18.72 -22.63 -8.45
CA PRO A 209 17.68 -21.63 -8.22
C PRO A 209 16.30 -22.28 -8.31
N LEU A 210 15.40 -21.92 -7.38
CA LEU A 210 14.00 -22.30 -7.44
C LEU A 210 13.40 -21.85 -8.79
N PRO A 211 12.49 -22.64 -9.39
CA PRO A 211 11.72 -22.16 -10.53
C PRO A 211 10.95 -20.92 -10.11
N SER A 212 11.16 -19.81 -10.83
CA SER A 212 10.38 -18.58 -10.68
C SER A 212 8.93 -18.89 -11.03
N THR A 213 8.07 -18.98 -10.02
CA THR A 213 6.62 -18.90 -10.21
C THR A 213 6.20 -17.46 -9.94
N GLY A 214 6.71 -16.54 -10.76
CA GLY A 214 6.16 -15.19 -10.87
C GLY A 214 4.90 -15.20 -11.75
N PRO A 215 4.00 -14.21 -11.63
CA PRO A 215 2.83 -14.05 -12.51
C PRO A 215 3.17 -13.77 -13.99
N GLU A 216 4.44 -13.70 -14.35
CA GLU A 216 4.92 -13.37 -15.69
C GLU A 216 5.27 -14.65 -16.47
N ALA A 217 4.26 -15.46 -16.77
CA ALA A 217 4.32 -16.38 -17.89
C ALA A 217 3.26 -15.92 -18.90
N PRO A 218 3.65 -15.35 -20.06
CA PRO A 218 2.69 -14.87 -21.03
C PRO A 218 2.04 -16.06 -21.77
N ILE A 219 0.72 -16.11 -21.64
CA ILE A 219 -0.26 -16.41 -22.70
C ILE A 219 -0.21 -17.81 -23.34
N ALA A 220 -1.12 -18.69 -22.88
CA ALA A 220 -1.95 -19.51 -23.77
C ALA A 220 -3.23 -19.89 -23.00
N GLY A 221 -4.31 -19.15 -23.23
CA GLY A 221 -5.61 -19.44 -22.64
C GLY A 221 -6.26 -20.66 -23.28
N VAL A 222 -6.70 -21.62 -22.47
CA VAL A 222 -7.86 -22.48 -22.76
C VAL A 222 -8.59 -22.80 -21.44
N MET A 223 -9.71 -22.11 -21.23
CA MET A 223 -10.98 -22.54 -20.62
C MET A 223 -10.98 -23.63 -19.51
N GLY A 224 -11.43 -23.26 -18.31
CA GLY A 224 -12.28 -24.09 -17.43
C GLY A 224 -11.65 -25.31 -16.72
N LEU A 225 -11.67 -25.32 -15.38
CA LEU A 225 -11.32 -26.40 -14.43
C LEU A 225 -9.88 -26.98 -14.49
N THR A 226 -9.23 -27.02 -15.65
CA THR A 226 -7.86 -27.50 -15.84
C THR A 226 -6.81 -26.54 -15.26
N GLY A 227 -7.07 -25.23 -15.31
CA GLY A 227 -6.19 -24.21 -14.70
C GLY A 227 -6.12 -24.29 -13.18
N ILE A 228 -7.25 -24.58 -12.51
CA ILE A 228 -7.27 -24.82 -11.06
C ILE A 228 -6.54 -26.14 -10.75
N GLY A 229 -6.74 -27.17 -11.55
CA GLY A 229 -6.02 -28.44 -11.42
C GLY A 229 -4.50 -28.27 -11.53
N TYR A 230 -4.05 -27.45 -12.49
CA TYR A 230 -2.64 -27.13 -12.67
C TYR A 230 -2.09 -26.32 -11.48
N ALA A 231 -2.82 -25.29 -11.03
CA ALA A 231 -2.46 -24.47 -9.88
C ALA A 231 -2.41 -25.29 -8.57
N ALA A 232 -3.37 -26.19 -8.36
CA ALA A 232 -3.38 -27.09 -7.21
C ALA A 232 -2.20 -28.07 -7.27
N ARG A 233 -1.96 -28.70 -8.43
CA ARG A 233 -0.84 -29.65 -8.61
C ARG A 233 0.51 -28.98 -8.39
N SER A 234 0.70 -27.76 -8.90
CA SER A 234 1.94 -27.00 -8.72
C SER A 234 2.12 -26.55 -7.26
N TYR A 235 1.05 -26.11 -6.60
CA TYR A 235 1.06 -25.77 -5.18
C TYR A 235 1.41 -26.97 -4.29
N TYR A 236 0.81 -28.14 -4.53
CA TYR A 236 1.11 -29.37 -3.77
C TYR A 236 2.56 -29.84 -3.97
N ALA A 237 3.07 -29.81 -5.21
CA ALA A 237 4.45 -30.17 -5.50
C ALA A 237 5.45 -29.24 -4.81
N SER A 238 5.17 -27.93 -4.79
CA SER A 238 6.00 -26.93 -4.10
C SER A 238 6.04 -27.17 -2.58
N ARG A 239 4.88 -27.42 -1.97
CA ARG A 239 4.78 -27.67 -0.52
C ARG A 239 5.47 -28.95 -0.09
N ASN A 240 5.42 -30.00 -0.92
CA ASN A 240 6.17 -31.24 -0.64
C ASN A 240 7.69 -31.03 -0.73
N LYS A 241 8.17 -30.22 -1.68
CA LYS A 241 9.60 -29.87 -1.77
C LYS A 241 10.06 -29.08 -0.54
N LEU A 242 9.27 -28.09 -0.09
CA LEU A 242 9.59 -27.32 1.11
C LEU A 242 9.60 -28.20 2.37
N ARG A 243 8.62 -29.11 2.51
CA ARG A 243 8.56 -30.04 3.65
C ARG A 243 9.76 -30.99 3.68
N ASN A 244 10.20 -31.49 2.52
CA ASN A 244 11.39 -32.35 2.42
C ASN A 244 12.68 -31.57 2.68
N ALA A 245 12.76 -30.30 2.26
CA ALA A 245 13.87 -29.43 2.58
C ALA A 245 13.95 -29.13 4.09
N LEU A 246 12.80 -28.84 4.73
CA LEU A 246 12.71 -28.63 6.18
C LEU A 246 13.06 -29.88 6.98
N ARG A 247 12.62 -31.07 6.57
CA ARG A 247 13.02 -32.33 7.22
C ARG A 247 14.54 -32.54 7.20
N LYS A 248 15.19 -32.27 6.06
CA LYS A 248 16.65 -32.34 5.95
C LYS A 248 17.41 -31.33 6.84
N ILE A 249 16.75 -30.27 7.29
CA ILE A 249 17.32 -29.29 8.22
C ILE A 249 17.14 -29.74 9.68
N VAL A 250 16.06 -30.47 9.98
CA VAL A 250 15.75 -30.95 11.34
C VAL A 250 16.48 -32.27 11.68
N ASP A 251 16.83 -33.09 10.67
CA ASP A 251 17.57 -34.35 10.85
C ASP A 251 19.11 -34.20 10.82
N LYS A 252 19.64 -32.99 11.01
CA LYS A 252 21.08 -32.68 11.14
C LYS A 252 21.38 -32.07 12.50
#